data_AF-A0A395H4K4-F1
#
_entry.id   AF-A0A395H4K4-F1
#
_cell.length_a   1.000
_cell.length_b   1.000
_cell.length_c   1.000
_cell.angle_alpha   90.00
_cell.angle_beta   90.00
_cell.angle_gamma   90.00
#
_symmetry.space_group_name_H-M   'P 1'
#
loop_
_entity.id
_entity.type
_entity.pdbx_description
1 polymer ?
#
loop_
_entity_poly.entity_id
_entity_poly.type
_entity_poly.pdbx_seq_one_letter_code
_entity_poly.pdbx_strand_id
1 'polypeptide(L)'
;DAGWDVNESPHIMISCVHHGLGDNENIQRGEILAIAGVMISQICSGKFKRHYMIPVLLFSFIEGRKGRILQAHLERGGLVIRKSELYDFSTEDAASHSREVFLQYMCSTRVGET
;
A
#
# COMPACT_ATOMS: atom_id res chain seq x y z
N ASP A 1 -12.35 14.21 -29.86
CA ASP A 1 -12.37 14.84 -28.52
C ASP A 1 -12.97 13.92 -27.48
N ALA A 2 -12.11 13.17 -26.80
CA ALA A 2 -12.30 12.57 -25.47
C ALA A 2 -11.00 11.79 -25.18
N GLY A 3 -9.89 12.54 -25.09
CA GLY A 3 -8.62 11.98 -24.63
C GLY A 3 -8.78 11.67 -23.15
N TRP A 4 -9.00 10.40 -22.83
CA TRP A 4 -8.81 9.92 -21.47
C TRP A 4 -7.32 10.06 -21.19
N ASP A 5 -6.95 11.20 -20.62
CA ASP A 5 -5.65 11.40 -20.03
C ASP A 5 -5.59 10.43 -18.84
N VAL A 6 -5.17 9.20 -19.11
CA VAL A 6 -4.80 8.24 -18.08
C VAL A 6 -3.61 8.90 -17.43
N ASN A 7 -3.87 9.61 -16.34
CA ASN A 7 -2.87 10.26 -15.51
C ASN A 7 -1.88 9.18 -15.06
N GLU A 8 -0.86 8.93 -15.89
CA GLU A 8 0.16 7.90 -15.75
C GLU A 8 1.00 8.25 -14.53
N SER A 9 0.51 7.85 -13.37
CA SER A 9 1.14 8.11 -12.10
C SER A 9 1.86 6.85 -11.62
N PRO A 10 3.09 6.96 -11.07
CA PRO A 10 3.83 5.80 -10.57
C PRO A 10 3.25 5.27 -9.24
N HIS A 11 2.23 5.94 -8.68
CA HIS A 11 1.49 5.48 -7.51
C HIS A 11 0.83 4.12 -7.77
N ILE A 12 1.02 3.19 -6.86
CA ILE A 12 0.43 1.85 -6.94
C ILE A 12 -0.33 1.54 -5.67
N MET A 13 -1.45 0.87 -5.85
CA MET A 13 -2.22 0.26 -4.78
C MET A 13 -2.18 -1.25 -4.94
N ILE A 14 -1.87 -1.96 -3.86
CA ILE A 14 -1.86 -3.44 -3.82
C ILE A 14 -2.53 -3.94 -2.54
N SER A 15 -2.99 -5.18 -2.57
CA SER A 15 -3.41 -5.91 -1.39
C SER A 15 -2.62 -7.20 -1.26
N CYS A 16 -2.34 -7.62 -0.02
CA CYS A 16 -1.68 -8.88 0.28
C CYS A 16 -2.44 -9.59 1.39
N VAL A 17 -2.50 -10.93 1.30
CA VAL A 17 -3.09 -11.79 2.31
C VAL A 17 -2.00 -12.71 2.84
N HIS A 18 -1.85 -12.77 4.15
CA HIS A 18 -0.81 -13.53 4.81
C HIS A 18 -1.40 -14.53 5.81
N HIS A 19 -0.93 -15.78 5.73
CA HIS A 19 -1.22 -16.83 6.71
C HIS A 19 -0.13 -16.83 7.78
N GLY A 20 -0.35 -16.06 8.84
CA GLY A 20 0.53 -16.01 10.00
C GLY A 20 0.01 -15.05 11.05
N LEU A 21 0.39 -15.24 12.31
CA LEU A 21 0.03 -14.33 13.40
C LEU A 21 0.71 -12.98 13.17
N GLY A 22 -0.09 -11.96 12.83
CA GLY A 22 0.37 -10.58 12.76
C GLY A 22 0.49 -9.99 14.16
N ASP A 23 1.58 -9.28 14.41
CA ASP A 23 1.67 -8.36 15.54
C ASP A 23 1.58 -6.91 15.04
N ASN A 24 1.27 -6.00 15.97
CA ASN A 24 1.21 -4.59 15.63
C ASN A 24 2.59 -3.93 15.59
N GLU A 25 3.63 -4.58 16.13
CA GLU A 25 4.96 -3.99 16.29
C GLU A 25 5.80 -4.15 15.02
N ASN A 26 5.74 -5.31 14.39
CA ASN A 26 6.62 -5.72 13.30
C ASN A 26 5.90 -5.74 11.95
N ILE A 27 6.66 -5.40 10.92
CA ILE A 27 6.26 -5.58 9.52
C ILE A 27 6.59 -7.01 9.11
N GLN A 28 5.63 -7.71 8.52
CA GLN A 28 5.83 -9.06 8.03
C GLN A 28 6.73 -9.06 6.79
N ARG A 29 7.60 -10.05 6.69
CA ARG A 29 8.50 -10.21 5.53
C ARG A 29 7.73 -10.24 4.20
N GLY A 30 6.53 -10.81 4.18
CA GLY A 30 5.67 -10.84 2.99
C GLY A 30 5.26 -9.46 2.49
N GLU A 31 4.98 -8.53 3.40
CA GLU A 31 4.60 -7.16 3.06
C GLU A 31 5.78 -6.40 2.44
N ILE A 32 6.97 -6.55 3.03
CA ILE A 32 8.20 -5.92 2.52
C ILE A 32 8.54 -6.46 1.13
N LEU A 33 8.43 -7.78 0.93
CA LEU A 33 8.67 -8.41 -0.37
C LEU A 33 7.66 -7.95 -1.42
N ALA A 34 6.38 -7.79 -1.05
CA ALA A 34 5.36 -7.28 -1.96
C ALA A 34 5.65 -5.84 -2.39
N ILE A 35 5.96 -4.96 -1.43
CA ILE A 35 6.35 -3.56 -1.69
C ILE A 35 7.58 -3.52 -2.62
N ALA A 36 8.66 -4.21 -2.24
CA ALA A 36 9.90 -4.20 -3.01
C ALA A 36 9.72 -4.76 -4.42
N GLY A 37 9.01 -5.89 -4.56
CA GLY A 37 8.77 -6.54 -5.85
C GLY A 37 7.99 -5.63 -6.81
N VAL A 38 6.97 -4.94 -6.31
CA VAL A 38 6.16 -4.00 -7.10
C VAL A 38 6.96 -2.75 -7.48
N MET A 39 7.76 -2.20 -6.57
CA MET A 39 8.65 -1.08 -6.88
C MET A 39 9.69 -1.45 -7.94
N ILE A 40 10.36 -2.59 -7.80
CA ILE A 40 11.33 -3.10 -8.78
C ILE A 40 10.64 -3.28 -10.14
N SER A 41 9.44 -3.87 -10.15
CA SER A 41 8.70 -4.09 -11.39
C SER A 41 8.41 -2.78 -12.14
N GLN A 42 8.06 -1.70 -11.41
CA GLN A 42 7.87 -0.39 -12.03
C GLN A 42 9.17 0.23 -12.54
N ILE A 43 10.25 0.16 -11.76
CA ILE A 43 11.56 0.67 -12.18
C ILE A 43 12.01 -0.03 -13.46
N CYS A 44 11.93 -1.36 -13.47
CA CYS A 44 12.30 -2.19 -14.61
C CYS A 44 11.38 -1.99 -15.82
N SER A 45 10.11 -1.61 -15.62
CA SER A 45 9.19 -1.31 -16.73
C SER A 45 9.65 -0.14 -17.59
N GLY A 46 10.47 0.76 -17.04
CA GLY A 46 10.98 1.95 -17.75
C GLY A 46 9.90 2.97 -18.12
N LYS A 47 8.64 2.79 -17.71
CA LYS A 47 7.53 3.71 -17.98
C LYS A 47 7.69 5.04 -17.24
N PHE A 48 8.26 5.00 -16.04
CA PHE A 48 8.32 6.14 -15.13
C PHE A 48 9.73 6.71 -14.97
N LYS A 49 10.56 6.71 -16.02
CA LYS A 49 11.97 7.17 -15.95
C LYS A 49 12.16 8.62 -15.47
N ARG A 50 11.13 9.46 -15.58
CA ARG A 50 11.14 10.86 -15.11
C ARG A 50 10.70 11.01 -13.65
N HIS A 51 10.13 9.95 -13.07
CA HIS A 51 9.69 9.93 -11.69
C HIS A 51 10.77 9.29 -10.82
N TYR A 52 11.18 10.01 -9.80
CA TYR A 52 12.18 9.56 -8.84
C TYR A 52 11.54 8.77 -7.69
N MET A 53 10.26 9.02 -7.41
CA MET A 53 9.53 8.34 -6.34
C MET A 53 8.45 7.41 -6.91
N ILE A 54 8.38 6.21 -6.35
CA ILE A 54 7.35 5.21 -6.68
C ILE A 54 6.58 4.92 -5.39
N PRO A 55 5.49 5.65 -5.12
CA PRO A 55 4.70 5.43 -3.92
C PRO A 55 3.88 4.16 -4.03
N VAL A 56 3.86 3.38 -2.96
CA VAL A 56 3.09 2.15 -2.83
C VAL A 56 2.17 2.28 -1.63
N LEU A 57 0.87 2.06 -1.85
CA LEU A 57 -0.13 1.86 -0.82
C LEU A 57 -0.47 0.36 -0.77
N LEU A 58 -0.14 -0.30 0.33
CA LEU A 58 -0.40 -1.72 0.54
C LEU A 58 -1.45 -1.93 1.63
N PHE A 59 -2.51 -2.64 1.29
CA PHE A 59 -3.47 -3.20 2.24
C PHE A 59 -3.05 -4.61 2.62
N SER A 60 -2.57 -4.78 3.84
CA SER A 60 -2.14 -6.08 4.36
C SER A 60 -3.24 -6.71 5.19
N PHE A 61 -3.67 -7.91 4.82
CA PHE A 61 -4.65 -8.71 5.54
C PHE A 61 -3.96 -9.93 6.15
N ILE A 62 -4.16 -10.12 7.44
CA ILE A 62 -3.45 -11.10 8.24
C ILE A 62 -4.46 -12.04 8.90
N GLU A 63 -4.00 -13.21 9.32
CA GLU A 63 -4.79 -14.21 10.02
C GLU A 63 -5.55 -13.59 11.22
N GLY A 64 -6.74 -14.13 11.50
CA GLY A 64 -7.64 -13.61 12.53
C GLY A 64 -8.51 -12.45 12.07
N ARG A 65 -8.67 -12.25 10.75
CA ARG A 65 -9.47 -11.15 10.15
C ARG A 65 -8.97 -9.79 10.65
N LYS A 66 -7.67 -9.57 10.62
CA LYS A 66 -7.06 -8.28 10.91
C LYS A 66 -6.41 -7.71 9.66
N GLY A 67 -6.28 -6.40 9.58
CA GLY A 67 -5.56 -5.77 8.48
C GLY A 67 -4.91 -4.46 8.87
N ARG A 68 -3.94 -4.01 8.08
CA ARG A 68 -3.31 -2.70 8.22
C ARG A 68 -2.99 -2.09 6.87
N ILE A 69 -2.72 -0.79 6.90
CA ILE A 69 -2.36 0.01 5.75
C ILE A 69 -0.88 0.34 5.86
N LEU A 70 -0.12 0.04 4.82
CA LEU A 70 1.27 0.44 4.68
C LEU A 70 1.40 1.45 3.54
N GLN A 71 2.10 2.54 3.80
CA GLN A 71 2.52 3.51 2.79
C GLN A 71 4.02 3.43 2.65
N ALA A 72 4.51 3.21 1.45
CA ALA A 72 5.94 3.07 1.18
C ALA A 72 6.38 3.92 -0.01
N HIS A 73 7.59 4.46 0.08
CA HIS A 73 8.21 5.19 -1.01
C HIS A 73 9.74 5.16 -0.85
N LEU A 74 10.45 5.41 -1.95
CA LEU A 74 11.91 5.52 -1.95
C LEU A 74 12.31 6.98 -1.72
N GLU A 75 13.22 7.20 -0.77
CA GLU A 75 13.93 8.46 -0.60
C GLU A 75 15.45 8.21 -0.74
N ARG A 76 16.25 9.28 -0.74
CA ARG A 76 17.73 9.19 -0.83
C ARG A 76 18.36 8.29 0.23
N GLY A 77 17.69 8.10 1.37
CA GLY A 77 18.14 7.25 2.49
C GLY A 77 17.67 5.79 2.43
N GLY A 78 16.88 5.41 1.43
CA GLY A 78 16.36 4.05 1.26
C GLY A 78 14.83 3.98 1.24
N LEU A 79 14.30 2.78 1.51
CA LEU A 79 12.88 2.50 1.54
C LEU A 79 12.28 3.01 2.87
N VAL A 80 11.38 3.98 2.77
CA VAL A 80 10.60 4.46 3.91
C VAL A 80 9.27 3.74 3.91
N ILE A 81 8.89 3.13 5.04
CA ILE A 81 7.59 2.49 5.23
C ILE A 81 6.91 3.09 6.46
N ARG A 82 5.71 3.63 6.27
CA ARG A 82 4.79 4.03 7.34
C ARG A 82 3.72 2.95 7.46
N LYS A 83 3.42 2.57 8.70
CA LYS A 83 2.38 1.58 9.02
C LYS A 83 1.30 2.19 9.88
N SER A 84 0.05 1.83 9.61
CA SER A 84 -1.05 2.03 10.55
C SER A 84 -1.00 1.02 11.69
N GLU A 85 -1.92 1.16 12.64
CA GLU A 85 -2.30 0.07 13.54
C GLU A 85 -3.00 -1.07 12.80
N LEU A 86 -3.20 -2.20 13.51
CA LEU A 86 -4.01 -3.31 13.06
C LEU A 86 -5.49 -3.05 13.34
N TYR A 87 -6.26 -2.98 12.27
CA TYR A 87 -7.71 -2.89 12.25
C TYR A 87 -8.34 -4.27 12.34
N ASP A 88 -9.47 -4.35 13.03
CA ASP A 88 -10.21 -5.59 13.27
C ASP A 88 -11.38 -5.71 12.30
N PHE A 89 -11.46 -6.85 11.61
CA PHE A 89 -12.54 -7.26 10.71
C PHE A 89 -13.20 -8.56 11.18
N SER A 90 -13.01 -8.93 12.45
CA SER A 90 -13.47 -10.21 12.99
C SER A 90 -14.99 -10.29 13.22
N THR A 91 -15.64 -9.14 13.36
CA THR A 91 -17.09 -8.98 13.55
C THR A 91 -17.59 -7.81 12.70
N GLU A 92 -18.89 -7.75 12.40
CA GLU A 92 -19.46 -6.66 11.60
C GLU A 92 -19.28 -5.30 12.29
N ASP A 93 -19.50 -5.25 13.61
CA ASP A 93 -19.36 -4.02 14.40
C ASP A 93 -17.90 -3.50 14.37
N ALA A 94 -16.92 -4.39 14.54
CA ALA A 94 -15.50 -4.03 14.42
C ALA A 94 -15.13 -3.64 12.97
N ALA A 95 -15.67 -4.37 11.98
CA ALA A 95 -15.38 -4.15 10.58
C ALA A 95 -15.94 -2.82 10.06
N SER A 96 -17.02 -2.28 10.64
CA SER A 96 -17.65 -1.04 10.17
C SER A 96 -16.65 0.12 10.13
N HIS A 97 -15.98 0.39 11.24
CA HIS A 97 -14.96 1.44 11.32
C HIS A 97 -13.72 1.12 10.47
N SER A 98 -13.25 -0.13 10.53
CA SER A 98 -12.10 -0.60 9.76
C SER A 98 -12.31 -0.43 8.25
N ARG A 99 -13.51 -0.74 7.75
CA ARG A 99 -13.90 -0.57 6.34
C ARG A 99 -13.92 0.89 5.95
N GLU A 100 -14.45 1.76 6.80
CA GLU A 100 -14.48 3.20 6.53
C GLU A 100 -13.07 3.74 6.30
N VAL A 101 -12.12 3.45 7.21
CA VAL A 101 -10.73 3.90 7.08
C VAL A 101 -10.10 3.33 5.80
N PHE A 102 -10.27 2.04 5.53
CA PHE A 102 -9.69 1.41 4.34
C PHE A 102 -10.25 2.03 3.05
N LEU A 103 -11.56 2.27 3.00
CA LEU A 103 -12.22 2.93 1.86
C LEU A 103 -11.73 4.37 1.68
N GLN A 104 -11.53 5.13 2.77
CA GLN A 104 -10.97 6.47 2.69
C GLN A 104 -9.57 6.45 2.05
N TYR A 105 -8.68 5.54 2.46
CA TYR A 105 -7.36 5.41 1.84
C TYR A 105 -7.44 4.94 0.38
N MET A 106 -8.32 4.00 0.05
CA MET A 106 -8.51 3.53 -1.33
C MET A 106 -9.03 4.63 -2.27
N CYS A 107 -9.93 5.47 -1.78
CA CYS A 107 -10.57 6.53 -2.57
C CYS A 107 -9.85 7.88 -2.47
N SER A 108 -8.78 7.98 -1.67
CA SER A 108 -8.03 9.21 -1.50
C SER A 108 -7.32 9.65 -2.78
N THR A 109 -7.19 10.97 -2.94
CA THR A 109 -6.37 11.54 -4.00
C THR A 109 -4.90 11.20 -3.77
N ARG A 110 -4.22 10.74 -4.82
CA ARG A 110 -2.79 10.48 -4.82
C ARG A 110 -2.04 11.82 -4.68
N VAL A 111 -1.16 11.92 -3.70
CA VAL A 111 -0.40 13.13 -3.37
C VAL A 111 1.09 12.81 -3.23
N GLY A 112 1.94 13.81 -3.49
CA GLY A 112 3.40 13.67 -3.50
C GLY A 112 3.96 13.86 -4.91
N GLU A 113 5.04 14.62 -5.02
CA GLU A 113 5.74 14.84 -6.29
C GLU A 113 6.55 13.61 -6.64
N THR A 114 6.07 12.82 -7.60
CA THR A 114 6.75 11.58 -8.00
C THR A 114 7.79 11.80 -9.07
#